data_AF-A0A5S6QRH0-F1
#
_entry.id   AF-A0A5S6QRH0-F1
#
_cell.length_a   1.000
_cell.length_b   1.000
_cell.length_c   1.000
_cell.angle_alpha   90.00
_cell.angle_beta   90.00
_cell.angle_gamma   90.00
#
_symmetry.space_group_name_H-M   'P 1'
#
loop_
_entity.id
_entity.type
_entity.pdbx_description
1 polymer ?
#
loop_
_entity_poly.entity_id
_entity_poly.type
_entity_poly.pdbx_seq_one_letter_code
_entity_poly.pdbx_strand_id
1 'polypeptide(L)'
;MRFRLRYLLVLFINAIVTFLVVYFVNRKCTAAQPPQLPRILARANATEDRAVQSRFAWATISPDIRNTLKRLAGVRWEKLLAKPDCENRFVYPSLDFIESESVPIVRTDAWSNFIDKISSCEVYRDNNLLKEAMHQLSTMKIVRSEILRGGTQVKLLLTFENGRHGVFKPMRFDRNHEADPNHFYFSDFERHHSEIAAFHLDKVLGYRRAIPTVGRVLNLTSDLMETADETLKDTFFYSPVGNVCFVSLCKYYCMTGMAICGKPDQKEGSLQMFISHPHTPFRRVTSPYRRTYSKKKQKAEWQQDNTYCQRRLITNASSPFSKGRMLLDLIDLSVLDFLMGNQDRHHMDAFDFGDVKDYSSVHVDNGRGFGRSDFDDFDIILPLVQCEALRQSLSADPVSPVLATKHLVAVNRRLEIILFELAKCILKAEGDYKAVLIQRMPMLHEGMATK
;
A
#
# COMPACT_ATOMS: atom_id res chain seq x y z
N MET A 1 62.62 -29.89 -16.77
CA MET A 1 61.51 -29.84 -17.75
C MET A 1 60.16 -30.43 -17.25
N ARG A 2 60.12 -31.26 -16.19
CA ARG A 2 58.87 -31.89 -15.69
C ARG A 2 57.92 -31.00 -14.84
N PHE A 3 58.38 -29.83 -14.38
CA PHE A 3 57.56 -28.94 -13.52
C PHE A 3 56.63 -28.01 -14.32
N ARG A 4 57.02 -27.62 -15.56
CA ARG A 4 56.19 -26.74 -16.42
C ARG A 4 54.99 -27.46 -17.06
N LEU A 5 55.07 -28.78 -17.25
CA LEU A 5 53.98 -29.56 -17.85
C LEU A 5 52.80 -29.76 -16.89
N ARG A 6 53.06 -29.92 -15.58
CA ARG A 6 52.00 -30.04 -14.56
C ARG A 6 51.20 -28.75 -14.38
N TYR A 7 51.86 -27.59 -14.46
CA TYR A 7 51.20 -26.29 -14.32
C TYR A 7 50.30 -25.97 -15.52
N LEU A 8 50.75 -26.29 -16.74
CA LEU A 8 49.93 -26.18 -17.94
C LEU A 8 48.74 -27.14 -17.93
N LEU A 9 48.92 -28.37 -17.42
CA LEU A 9 47.81 -29.33 -17.28
C LEU A 9 46.76 -28.83 -16.28
N VAL A 10 47.18 -28.27 -15.14
CA VAL A 10 46.27 -27.71 -14.13
C VAL A 10 45.54 -26.47 -14.65
N LEU A 11 46.21 -25.59 -15.41
CA LEU A 11 45.56 -24.45 -16.05
C LEU A 11 44.55 -24.88 -17.12
N PHE A 12 44.88 -25.91 -17.91
CA PHE A 12 43.98 -26.44 -18.93
C PHE A 12 42.76 -27.13 -18.32
N ILE A 13 42.95 -27.91 -17.25
CA ILE A 13 41.85 -28.53 -16.51
C ILE A 13 40.96 -27.47 -15.87
N ASN A 14 41.54 -26.44 -15.24
CA ASN A 14 40.74 -25.35 -14.66
C ASN A 14 39.97 -24.58 -15.74
N ALA A 15 40.58 -24.28 -16.89
CA ALA A 15 39.90 -23.61 -17.99
C ALA A 15 38.72 -24.44 -18.55
N ILE A 16 38.90 -25.76 -18.70
CA ILE A 16 37.83 -26.66 -19.14
C ILE A 16 36.73 -26.75 -18.09
N VAL A 17 37.06 -26.88 -16.81
CA VAL A 17 36.06 -26.95 -15.73
C VAL A 17 35.28 -25.64 -15.64
N THR A 18 35.95 -24.48 -15.71
CA THR A 18 35.28 -23.18 -15.74
C THR A 18 34.39 -23.04 -16.97
N PHE A 19 34.85 -23.45 -18.15
CA PHE A 19 34.03 -23.42 -19.37
C PHE A 19 32.81 -24.33 -19.26
N LEU A 20 32.96 -25.55 -18.74
CA LEU A 20 31.84 -26.47 -18.55
C LEU A 20 30.85 -25.95 -17.51
N VAL A 21 31.31 -25.40 -16.38
CA VAL A 21 30.44 -24.78 -15.38
C VAL A 21 29.66 -23.61 -15.97
N VAL A 22 30.32 -22.70 -16.69
CA VAL A 22 29.65 -21.58 -17.37
C VAL A 22 28.68 -22.09 -18.43
N TYR A 23 29.04 -23.09 -19.23
CA TYR A 23 28.19 -23.68 -20.26
C TYR A 23 26.93 -24.34 -19.67
N PHE A 24 27.07 -25.13 -18.60
CA PHE A 24 25.94 -25.81 -17.95
C PHE A 24 25.05 -24.84 -17.15
N VAL A 25 25.63 -23.82 -16.50
CA VAL A 25 24.88 -22.75 -15.83
C VAL A 25 24.08 -21.95 -16.86
N ASN A 26 24.70 -21.54 -17.97
CA ASN A 26 24.03 -20.79 -19.02
C ASN A 26 22.89 -21.61 -19.67
N ARG A 27 23.10 -22.92 -19.87
CA ARG A 27 22.07 -23.84 -20.39
C ARG A 27 20.89 -24.02 -19.44
N LYS A 28 21.12 -24.10 -18.12
CA LYS A 28 20.04 -24.13 -17.11
C LYS A 28 19.28 -22.81 -17.01
N CYS A 29 19.95 -21.67 -17.20
CA CYS A 29 19.29 -20.36 -17.25
C CYS A 29 18.42 -20.19 -18.50
N THR A 30 18.80 -20.76 -19.64
CA THR A 30 17.99 -20.71 -20.88
C THR A 30 16.84 -21.72 -20.94
N ALA A 31 16.88 -22.79 -20.11
CA ALA A 31 15.86 -23.84 -20.11
C ALA A 31 14.73 -23.61 -19.09
N ALA A 32 14.84 -22.60 -18.23
CA ALA A 32 13.74 -22.14 -17.40
C ALA A 32 12.75 -21.36 -18.28
N GLN A 33 11.74 -22.04 -18.82
CA GLN A 33 10.60 -21.33 -19.40
C GLN A 33 9.99 -20.41 -18.34
N PRO A 34 9.76 -19.12 -18.64
CA PRO A 34 8.94 -18.30 -17.76
C PRO A 34 7.55 -18.96 -17.64
N PRO A 35 6.91 -18.91 -16.45
CA PRO A 35 5.56 -19.43 -16.30
C PRO A 35 4.66 -18.81 -17.37
N GLN A 36 3.96 -19.66 -18.14
CA GLN A 36 3.03 -19.20 -19.17
C GLN A 36 1.91 -18.41 -18.49
N LEU A 37 2.01 -17.09 -18.54
CA LEU A 37 0.93 -16.18 -18.19
C LEU A 37 -0.19 -16.37 -19.23
N PRO A 38 -1.46 -16.59 -18.84
CA PRO A 38 -2.57 -16.73 -19.78
C PRO A 38 -2.60 -15.58 -20.78
N ARG A 39 -2.76 -15.93 -22.06
CA ARG A 39 -2.59 -15.09 -23.26
C ARG A 39 -3.68 -14.02 -23.44
N ILE A 40 -4.17 -13.41 -22.36
CA ILE A 40 -5.28 -12.43 -22.39
C ILE A 40 -4.80 -10.98 -22.15
N LEU A 41 -3.52 -10.75 -21.80
CA LEU A 41 -2.99 -9.39 -21.57
C LEU A 41 -1.95 -8.88 -22.59
N ALA A 42 -1.76 -9.57 -23.72
CA ALA A 42 -0.78 -9.18 -24.73
C ALA A 42 -1.36 -8.26 -25.82
N ARG A 43 -1.75 -7.04 -25.43
CA ARG A 43 -1.85 -5.89 -26.36
C ARG A 43 -1.29 -4.64 -25.67
N ALA A 44 -0.01 -4.69 -25.33
CA ALA A 44 0.81 -3.51 -25.08
C ALA A 44 1.94 -3.51 -26.12
N ASN A 45 2.19 -2.35 -26.73
CA ASN A 45 3.23 -2.19 -27.75
C ASN A 45 4.62 -2.37 -27.11
N ALA A 46 5.34 -3.42 -27.49
CA ALA A 46 6.67 -3.74 -26.95
C ALA A 46 7.73 -2.63 -27.17
N THR A 47 7.48 -1.67 -28.06
CA THR A 47 8.31 -0.47 -28.27
C THR A 47 8.08 0.60 -27.21
N GLU A 48 6.85 0.74 -26.71
CA GLU A 48 6.46 1.72 -25.68
C GLU A 48 6.99 1.26 -24.31
N ASP A 49 6.89 -0.04 -24.01
CA ASP A 49 7.46 -0.66 -22.81
C ASP A 49 8.98 -0.47 -22.71
N ARG A 50 9.73 -0.56 -23.82
CA ARG A 50 11.19 -0.31 -23.83
C ARG A 50 11.52 1.16 -23.55
N ALA A 51 10.72 2.09 -24.06
CA ALA A 51 10.92 3.52 -23.82
C ALA A 51 10.64 3.88 -22.35
N VAL A 52 9.58 3.34 -21.76
CA VAL A 52 9.26 3.52 -20.33
C VAL A 52 10.32 2.86 -19.45
N GLN A 53 10.71 1.61 -19.71
CA GLN A 53 11.78 0.93 -18.97
C GLN A 53 13.12 1.66 -19.04
N SER A 54 13.43 2.30 -20.18
CA SER A 54 14.66 3.10 -20.32
C SER A 54 14.66 4.36 -19.45
N ARG A 55 13.49 4.96 -19.17
CA ARG A 55 13.36 6.15 -18.30
C ARG A 55 13.55 5.81 -16.82
N PHE A 56 13.19 4.59 -16.42
CA PHE A 56 13.40 4.06 -15.07
C PHE A 56 14.68 3.24 -14.92
N ALA A 57 15.57 3.26 -15.92
CA ALA A 57 16.84 2.56 -15.82
C ALA A 57 17.70 3.19 -14.73
N TRP A 58 18.44 2.39 -13.97
CA TRP A 58 19.45 2.90 -13.04
C TRP A 58 20.39 3.94 -13.68
N ALA A 59 20.61 3.82 -15.00
CA ALA A 59 21.40 4.72 -15.82
C ALA A 59 20.85 6.17 -15.94
N THR A 60 19.53 6.38 -15.82
CA THR A 60 18.89 7.71 -15.93
C THR A 60 18.86 8.47 -14.61
N ILE A 61 18.97 7.76 -13.50
CA ILE A 61 19.17 8.32 -12.17
C ILE A 61 20.49 9.09 -12.14
N SER A 62 20.49 10.31 -11.59
CA SER A 62 21.68 11.16 -11.66
C SER A 62 22.91 10.50 -11.01
N PRO A 63 24.15 10.81 -11.46
CA PRO A 63 25.36 10.23 -10.89
C PRO A 63 25.58 10.60 -9.44
N ASP A 64 25.07 11.77 -9.06
CA ASP A 64 24.61 12.00 -7.71
C ASP A 64 23.65 10.86 -7.39
N ILE A 65 22.35 10.89 -7.67
CA ILE A 65 21.30 9.95 -7.19
C ILE A 65 21.66 8.44 -7.07
N ARG A 66 22.62 7.92 -7.82
CA ARG A 66 23.14 6.55 -7.62
C ARG A 66 24.15 6.37 -6.49
N ASN A 67 25.05 7.32 -6.29
CA ASN A 67 26.14 7.22 -5.32
C ASN A 67 25.65 7.02 -3.88
N THR A 68 24.94 7.96 -3.26
CA THR A 68 24.22 7.73 -2.00
C THR A 68 23.33 6.50 -1.99
N LEU A 69 22.57 6.15 -3.02
CA LEU A 69 21.81 4.89 -2.96
C LEU A 69 22.74 3.69 -2.70
N LYS A 70 23.93 3.66 -3.33
CA LYS A 70 24.97 2.66 -3.03
C LYS A 70 25.54 2.83 -1.62
N ARG A 71 25.71 4.07 -1.15
CA ARG A 71 26.12 4.34 0.23
C ARG A 71 25.07 3.81 1.23
N LEU A 72 23.79 3.82 0.87
CA LEU A 72 22.65 3.42 1.71
C LEU A 72 22.54 1.92 1.79
N ALA A 73 22.80 1.25 0.68
CA ALA A 73 22.90 -0.19 0.65
C ALA A 73 24.01 -0.73 1.57
N GLY A 74 25.05 0.06 1.86
CA GLY A 74 26.13 -0.30 2.79
C GLY A 74 25.82 -0.10 4.28
N VAL A 75 24.65 0.43 4.61
CA VAL A 75 24.18 0.60 5.99
C VAL A 75 23.81 -0.75 6.58
N ARG A 76 24.23 -0.98 7.83
CA ARG A 76 23.78 -2.15 8.59
C ARG A 76 22.39 -1.89 9.19
N TRP A 77 21.37 -1.86 8.32
CA TRP A 77 19.96 -1.64 8.66
C TRP A 77 19.47 -2.54 9.80
N GLU A 78 20.06 -3.73 9.95
CA GLU A 78 19.76 -4.68 11.01
C GLU A 78 20.03 -4.16 12.43
N LYS A 79 20.94 -3.17 12.62
CA LYS A 79 21.09 -2.54 13.96
C LYS A 79 20.22 -1.29 14.17
N LEU A 80 19.60 -0.75 13.12
CA LEU A 80 18.61 0.34 13.20
C LEU A 80 17.23 -0.20 13.53
N LEU A 81 16.89 -1.28 12.84
CA LEU A 81 15.67 -2.05 13.05
C LEU A 81 15.82 -3.03 14.24
N ALA A 82 16.86 -2.85 15.08
CA ALA A 82 17.14 -3.73 16.22
C ALA A 82 16.10 -3.60 17.33
N LYS A 83 15.51 -2.41 17.49
CA LYS A 83 14.24 -2.29 18.19
C LYS A 83 13.13 -2.53 17.15
N PRO A 84 12.05 -3.23 17.47
CA PRO A 84 10.92 -3.32 16.55
C PRO A 84 10.09 -2.02 16.59
N ASP A 85 9.63 -1.51 15.44
CA ASP A 85 8.70 -0.36 15.34
C ASP A 85 7.44 -0.52 16.21
N CYS A 86 7.17 -1.76 16.59
CA CYS A 86 6.10 -2.14 17.49
C CYS A 86 6.65 -3.09 18.56
N GLU A 87 6.71 -2.60 19.78
CA GLU A 87 7.29 -3.32 20.94
C GLU A 87 6.43 -4.53 21.33
N ASN A 88 5.10 -4.37 21.32
CA ASN A 88 4.15 -5.43 21.66
C ASN A 88 3.17 -5.69 20.50
N ARG A 89 3.34 -6.83 19.82
CA ARG A 89 2.36 -7.34 18.84
C ARG A 89 1.21 -7.98 19.59
N PHE A 90 0.16 -7.21 19.79
CA PHE A 90 -1.10 -7.77 20.23
C PHE A 90 -1.80 -8.40 19.03
N VAL A 91 -2.29 -9.62 19.21
CA VAL A 91 -3.12 -10.34 18.26
C VAL A 91 -4.33 -10.80 19.07
N TYR A 92 -5.53 -10.66 18.51
CA TYR A 92 -6.71 -11.18 19.19
C TYR A 92 -6.57 -12.70 19.39
N PRO A 93 -7.00 -13.26 20.52
CA PRO A 93 -7.15 -14.71 20.61
C PRO A 93 -8.08 -15.17 19.48
N SER A 94 -7.80 -16.32 18.85
CA SER A 94 -8.70 -16.91 17.85
C SER A 94 -10.06 -17.14 18.51
N LEU A 95 -11.02 -16.26 18.20
CA LEU A 95 -12.37 -16.24 18.77
C LEU A 95 -13.36 -16.16 17.62
N ASP A 96 -13.70 -17.29 17.03
CA ASP A 96 -14.92 -17.42 16.24
C ASP A 96 -16.07 -17.75 17.22
N PHE A 97 -16.76 -16.73 17.74
CA PHE A 97 -18.05 -16.91 18.41
C PHE A 97 -19.17 -16.56 17.43
N ILE A 98 -20.08 -17.50 17.20
CA ILE A 98 -21.42 -17.18 16.71
C ILE A 98 -22.24 -16.89 17.97
N GLU A 99 -22.91 -15.74 18.05
CA GLU A 99 -23.79 -15.36 19.19
C GLU A 99 -24.88 -16.41 19.50
N SER A 100 -25.14 -17.38 18.60
CA SER A 100 -26.19 -18.38 18.74
C SER A 100 -25.74 -19.78 19.19
N GLU A 101 -24.44 -20.13 19.23
CA GLU A 101 -24.01 -21.49 19.61
C GLU A 101 -22.75 -21.50 20.48
N SER A 102 -22.83 -22.22 21.60
CA SER A 102 -21.80 -22.37 22.64
C SER A 102 -20.62 -23.27 22.26
N VAL A 103 -20.35 -23.46 20.96
CA VAL A 103 -19.27 -24.32 20.44
C VAL A 103 -18.38 -23.51 19.48
N PRO A 104 -17.07 -23.36 19.76
CA PRO A 104 -16.15 -22.70 18.82
C PRO A 104 -16.05 -23.52 17.52
N ILE A 105 -16.36 -22.91 16.38
CA ILE A 105 -16.08 -23.52 15.08
C ILE A 105 -14.61 -23.25 14.76
N VAL A 106 -13.76 -24.26 14.86
CA VAL A 106 -12.36 -24.17 14.42
C VAL A 106 -12.35 -24.17 12.89
N ARG A 107 -12.31 -23.00 12.26
CA ARG A 107 -12.12 -22.87 10.81
C ARG A 107 -10.63 -22.92 10.49
N THR A 108 -10.19 -24.02 9.89
CA THR A 108 -8.76 -24.28 9.59
C THR A 108 -8.30 -23.72 8.25
N ASP A 109 -9.16 -23.00 7.52
CA ASP A 109 -8.79 -22.46 6.21
C ASP A 109 -7.81 -21.27 6.33
N ALA A 110 -7.06 -21.01 5.26
CA ALA A 110 -6.00 -20.01 5.26
C ALA A 110 -6.54 -18.58 5.47
N TRP A 111 -7.76 -18.29 5.02
CA TRP A 111 -8.40 -17.00 5.24
C TRP A 111 -8.68 -16.78 6.73
N SER A 112 -9.30 -17.75 7.40
CA SER A 112 -9.50 -17.70 8.85
C SER A 112 -8.18 -17.54 9.61
N ASN A 113 -7.20 -18.39 9.31
CA ASN A 113 -5.86 -18.28 9.90
C ASN A 113 -5.19 -16.94 9.63
N PHE A 114 -5.45 -16.30 8.48
CA PHE A 114 -4.93 -14.99 8.16
C PHE A 114 -5.53 -13.91 9.06
N ILE A 115 -6.86 -13.91 9.22
CA ILE A 115 -7.57 -12.94 10.07
C ILE A 115 -7.06 -13.04 11.52
N ASP A 116 -6.90 -14.27 12.02
CA ASP A 116 -6.41 -14.54 13.38
C ASP A 116 -4.96 -14.10 13.62
N LYS A 117 -4.19 -13.79 12.57
CA LYS A 117 -2.80 -13.30 12.69
C LYS A 117 -2.66 -11.80 12.48
N ILE A 118 -3.75 -11.08 12.22
CA ILE A 118 -3.73 -9.61 12.17
C ILE A 118 -3.30 -9.09 13.55
N SER A 119 -2.34 -8.17 13.56
CA SER A 119 -1.75 -7.66 14.80
C SER A 119 -1.95 -6.14 14.95
N SER A 120 -1.69 -5.63 16.14
CA SER A 120 -1.64 -4.18 16.43
C SER A 120 -0.62 -3.42 15.59
N CYS A 121 0.28 -4.09 14.88
CA CYS A 121 1.42 -3.44 14.22
C CYS A 121 1.37 -3.49 12.69
N GLU A 122 0.79 -4.57 12.16
CA GLU A 122 0.79 -4.94 10.75
C GLU A 122 -0.42 -5.85 10.47
N VAL A 123 -0.99 -5.71 9.27
CA VAL A 123 -2.12 -6.53 8.78
C VAL A 123 -1.65 -7.94 8.48
N TYR A 124 -0.43 -8.09 7.95
CA TYR A 124 0.09 -9.39 7.58
C TYR A 124 1.62 -9.46 7.69
N ARG A 125 2.13 -10.63 8.10
CA ARG A 125 3.57 -10.87 8.21
C ARG A 125 4.02 -12.11 7.45
N ASP A 126 3.22 -13.18 7.56
CA ASP A 126 3.46 -14.46 6.91
C ASP A 126 3.08 -14.40 5.42
N ASN A 127 4.09 -14.37 4.56
CA ASN A 127 3.90 -14.29 3.11
C ASN A 127 3.24 -15.54 2.51
N ASN A 128 3.47 -16.72 3.10
CA ASN A 128 2.89 -17.97 2.60
C ASN A 128 1.40 -18.02 2.92
N LEU A 129 1.05 -17.68 4.17
CA LEU A 129 -0.34 -17.58 4.59
C LEU A 129 -1.11 -16.51 3.80
N LEU A 130 -0.50 -15.33 3.59
CA LEU A 130 -1.07 -14.29 2.76
C LEU A 130 -1.35 -14.80 1.33
N LYS A 131 -0.39 -15.51 0.73
CA LYS A 131 -0.54 -16.04 -0.62
C LYS A 131 -1.72 -17.03 -0.71
N GLU A 132 -1.85 -17.91 0.28
CA GLU A 132 -2.93 -18.88 0.32
C GLU A 132 -4.29 -18.20 0.56
N ALA A 133 -4.38 -17.26 1.50
CA ALA A 133 -5.60 -16.48 1.75
C ALA A 133 -6.03 -15.67 0.51
N MET A 134 -5.08 -15.03 -0.19
CA MET A 134 -5.36 -14.34 -1.46
C MET A 134 -5.78 -15.30 -2.58
N HIS A 135 -5.21 -16.51 -2.61
CA HIS A 135 -5.64 -17.53 -3.56
C HIS A 135 -7.10 -17.92 -3.31
N GLN A 136 -7.47 -18.20 -2.06
CA GLN A 136 -8.85 -18.47 -1.66
C GLN A 136 -9.79 -17.31 -2.04
N LEU A 137 -9.42 -16.06 -1.73
CA LEU A 137 -10.18 -14.86 -2.14
C LEU A 137 -10.42 -14.83 -3.67
N SER A 138 -9.43 -15.22 -4.47
CA SER A 138 -9.51 -15.18 -5.93
C SER A 138 -10.33 -16.31 -6.56
N THR A 139 -10.40 -17.49 -5.94
CA THR A 139 -10.97 -18.71 -6.57
C THR A 139 -12.23 -19.23 -5.89
N MET A 140 -12.42 -18.96 -4.61
CA MET A 140 -13.51 -19.53 -3.82
C MET A 140 -14.88 -19.14 -4.38
N LYS A 141 -15.84 -20.06 -4.31
CA LYS A 141 -17.18 -19.88 -4.85
C LYS A 141 -17.94 -18.79 -4.07
N ILE A 142 -18.57 -17.88 -4.81
CA ILE A 142 -19.48 -16.87 -4.26
C ILE A 142 -20.85 -17.52 -4.08
N VAL A 143 -21.45 -17.36 -2.90
CA VAL A 143 -22.76 -17.95 -2.57
C VAL A 143 -23.84 -16.90 -2.33
N ARG A 144 -23.45 -15.64 -2.04
CA ARG A 144 -24.36 -14.52 -1.87
C ARG A 144 -23.66 -13.21 -2.25
N SER A 145 -24.38 -12.29 -2.87
CA SER A 145 -23.87 -10.96 -3.23
C SER A 145 -24.88 -9.88 -2.85
N GLU A 146 -24.42 -8.82 -2.19
CA GLU A 146 -25.26 -7.77 -1.63
C GLU A 146 -24.67 -6.40 -1.90
N ILE A 147 -25.49 -5.35 -1.82
CA ILE A 147 -25.02 -3.97 -1.87
C ILE A 147 -24.33 -3.64 -0.55
N LEU A 148 -23.02 -3.34 -0.59
CA LEU A 148 -22.31 -2.93 0.62
C LEU A 148 -22.72 -1.49 0.99
N ARG A 149 -23.58 -1.37 2.00
CA ARG A 149 -24.02 -0.10 2.56
C ARG A 149 -22.85 0.60 3.26
N GLY A 150 -22.81 1.93 3.17
CA GLY A 150 -21.75 2.74 3.76
C GLY A 150 -20.60 3.01 2.79
N GLY A 151 -20.69 4.11 2.05
CA GLY A 151 -19.76 4.52 1.00
C GLY A 151 -20.46 5.49 0.05
N THR A 152 -19.76 5.92 -1.01
CA THR A 152 -20.34 6.87 -1.98
C THR A 152 -20.52 6.27 -3.37
N GLN A 153 -19.60 5.43 -3.84
CA GLN A 153 -19.66 4.77 -5.14
C GLN A 153 -20.07 3.29 -5.02
N VAL A 154 -20.27 2.64 -6.17
CA VAL A 154 -20.71 1.24 -6.27
C VAL A 154 -19.68 0.28 -5.67
N LYS A 155 -20.14 -0.58 -4.76
CA LYS A 155 -19.36 -1.67 -4.18
C LYS A 155 -20.31 -2.74 -3.65
N LEU A 156 -19.91 -4.00 -3.81
CA LEU A 156 -20.71 -5.15 -3.41
C LEU A 156 -20.01 -5.88 -2.27
N LEU A 157 -20.79 -6.43 -1.35
CA LEU A 157 -20.33 -7.42 -0.37
C LEU A 157 -20.60 -8.80 -0.95
N LEU A 158 -19.55 -9.59 -1.14
CA LEU A 158 -19.64 -10.97 -1.61
C LEU A 158 -19.40 -11.90 -0.42
N THR A 159 -20.26 -12.88 -0.24
CA THR A 159 -20.13 -13.94 0.75
C THR A 159 -19.70 -15.22 0.04
N PHE A 160 -18.66 -15.86 0.56
CA PHE A 160 -18.09 -17.08 -0.01
C PHE A 160 -18.61 -18.33 0.69
N GLU A 161 -18.39 -19.50 0.08
CA GLU A 161 -18.84 -20.79 0.62
C GLU A 161 -18.27 -21.11 2.01
N ASN A 162 -17.11 -20.55 2.37
CA ASN A 162 -16.55 -20.64 3.71
C ASN A 162 -17.14 -19.60 4.67
N GLY A 163 -18.24 -18.93 4.34
CA GLY A 163 -18.92 -17.91 5.14
C GLY A 163 -18.13 -16.61 5.38
N ARG A 164 -16.94 -16.43 4.77
CA ARG A 164 -16.19 -15.17 4.84
C ARG A 164 -16.70 -14.21 3.76
N HIS A 165 -16.34 -12.94 3.91
CA HIS A 165 -16.82 -11.88 3.02
C HIS A 165 -15.68 -11.16 2.29
N GLY A 166 -15.97 -10.61 1.12
CA GLY A 166 -15.06 -9.75 0.36
C GLY A 166 -15.79 -8.55 -0.21
N VAL A 167 -15.09 -7.42 -0.33
CA VAL A 167 -15.61 -6.21 -0.95
C VAL A 167 -15.20 -6.19 -2.42
N PHE A 168 -16.17 -6.24 -3.31
CA PHE A 168 -15.97 -6.16 -4.74
C PHE A 168 -16.23 -4.76 -5.26
N LYS A 169 -15.23 -4.15 -5.91
CA LYS A 169 -15.38 -2.90 -6.66
C LYS A 169 -15.22 -3.20 -8.16
N PRO A 170 -16.28 -3.01 -8.97
CA PRO A 170 -16.25 -3.38 -10.38
C PRO A 170 -15.39 -2.43 -11.22
N MET A 171 -14.81 -2.96 -12.30
CA MET A 171 -14.14 -2.17 -13.32
C MET A 171 -15.12 -1.25 -14.04
N ARG A 172 -14.80 0.05 -14.02
CA ARG A 172 -15.54 1.10 -14.73
C ARG A 172 -14.86 1.49 -16.04
N PHE A 173 -13.64 2.00 -15.95
CA PHE A 173 -12.84 2.45 -17.09
C PHE A 173 -11.67 1.52 -17.36
N ASP A 174 -11.12 1.58 -18.57
CA ASP A 174 -9.87 0.91 -18.92
C ASP A 174 -8.67 1.55 -18.19
N ARG A 175 -7.49 0.93 -18.33
CA ARG A 175 -6.27 1.32 -17.60
C ARG A 175 -5.65 2.63 -18.07
N ASN A 176 -5.98 3.08 -19.28
CA ASN A 176 -5.42 4.30 -19.87
C ASN A 176 -6.30 5.52 -19.61
N HIS A 177 -7.44 5.33 -18.94
CA HIS A 177 -8.31 6.43 -18.58
C HIS A 177 -7.68 7.27 -17.46
N GLU A 178 -7.42 8.53 -17.78
CA GLU A 178 -6.95 9.54 -16.84
C GLU A 178 -8.15 10.35 -16.29
N ALA A 179 -8.06 10.76 -15.03
CA ALA A 179 -9.05 11.62 -14.41
C ALA A 179 -9.10 12.99 -15.09
N ASP A 180 -10.32 13.51 -15.31
CA ASP A 180 -10.52 14.84 -15.87
C ASP A 180 -9.81 15.90 -15.00
N PRO A 181 -8.95 16.77 -15.57
CA PRO A 181 -8.29 17.84 -14.81
C PRO A 181 -9.24 18.78 -14.06
N ASN A 182 -10.51 18.87 -14.49
CA ASN A 182 -11.53 19.70 -13.85
C ASN A 182 -12.26 18.97 -12.70
N HIS A 183 -12.08 17.65 -12.56
CA HIS A 183 -12.65 16.91 -11.46
C HIS A 183 -11.89 17.19 -10.17
N PHE A 184 -12.63 17.60 -9.14
CA PHE A 184 -12.12 17.57 -7.78
C PHE A 184 -11.97 16.13 -7.30
N TYR A 185 -11.04 15.89 -6.38
CA TYR A 185 -10.81 14.59 -5.72
C TYR A 185 -12.08 13.94 -5.14
N PHE A 186 -13.07 14.73 -4.71
CA PHE A 186 -14.36 14.20 -4.20
C PHE A 186 -15.36 13.81 -5.30
N SER A 187 -15.11 14.19 -6.56
CA SER A 187 -15.91 13.85 -7.74
C SER A 187 -15.24 12.76 -8.60
N ASP A 188 -13.99 12.42 -8.33
CA ASP A 188 -13.29 11.41 -9.10
C ASP A 188 -13.91 10.01 -8.93
N PHE A 189 -13.95 9.24 -10.01
CA PHE A 189 -14.44 7.88 -10.02
C PHE A 189 -13.42 6.94 -9.39
N GLU A 190 -13.89 5.96 -8.62
CA GLU A 190 -13.00 4.92 -8.12
C GLU A 190 -12.52 4.00 -9.27
N ARG A 191 -11.25 3.62 -9.18
CA ARG A 191 -10.55 2.68 -10.04
C ARG A 191 -10.28 1.42 -9.24
N HIS A 192 -10.92 0.32 -9.62
CA HIS A 192 -10.73 -0.98 -8.95
C HIS A 192 -9.25 -1.41 -8.96
N HIS A 193 -8.55 -1.19 -10.07
CA HIS A 193 -7.14 -1.53 -10.20
C HIS A 193 -6.22 -0.69 -9.31
N SER A 194 -6.66 0.49 -8.87
CA SER A 194 -5.93 1.30 -7.89
C SER A 194 -5.87 0.62 -6.52
N GLU A 195 -6.96 -0.02 -6.08
CA GLU A 195 -6.97 -0.78 -4.81
C GLU A 195 -5.97 -1.94 -4.85
N ILE A 196 -5.92 -2.65 -5.98
CA ILE A 196 -4.97 -3.76 -6.19
C ILE A 196 -3.53 -3.23 -6.16
N ALA A 197 -3.25 -2.19 -6.95
CA ALA A 197 -1.92 -1.61 -7.05
C ALA A 197 -1.45 -1.04 -5.71
N ALA A 198 -2.32 -0.36 -4.95
CA ALA A 198 -2.02 0.18 -3.63
C ALA A 198 -1.64 -0.91 -2.62
N PHE A 199 -2.35 -2.04 -2.61
CA PHE A 199 -1.98 -3.19 -1.77
C PHE A 199 -0.58 -3.73 -2.09
N HIS A 200 -0.26 -3.84 -3.38
CA HIS A 200 1.07 -4.31 -3.80
C HIS A 200 2.16 -3.27 -3.53
N LEU A 201 1.88 -1.98 -3.68
CA LEU A 201 2.81 -0.89 -3.37
C LEU A 201 3.12 -0.85 -1.87
N ASP A 202 2.09 -0.95 -1.01
CA ASP A 202 2.24 -1.10 0.44
C ASP A 202 3.15 -2.27 0.82
N LYS A 203 2.99 -3.42 0.15
CA LYS A 203 3.83 -4.59 0.34
C LYS A 203 5.29 -4.34 -0.06
N VAL A 204 5.51 -3.69 -1.20
CA VAL A 204 6.85 -3.36 -1.72
C VAL A 204 7.57 -2.36 -0.82
N LEU A 205 6.84 -1.38 -0.27
CA LEU A 205 7.37 -0.42 0.69
C LEU A 205 7.63 -1.03 2.08
N GLY A 206 7.18 -2.26 2.31
CA GLY A 206 7.40 -3.00 3.56
C GLY A 206 6.47 -2.59 4.70
N TYR A 207 5.46 -1.77 4.43
CA TYR A 207 4.49 -1.32 5.43
C TYR A 207 3.65 -2.47 5.96
N ARG A 208 3.11 -3.32 5.07
CA ARG A 208 2.24 -4.45 5.41
C ARG A 208 0.98 -4.04 6.18
N ARG A 209 0.42 -2.90 5.81
CA ARG A 209 -0.74 -2.28 6.47
C ARG A 209 -1.94 -2.10 5.56
N ALA A 210 -1.81 -2.43 4.27
CA ALA A 210 -2.95 -2.52 3.37
C ALA A 210 -3.69 -3.86 3.52
N ILE A 211 -5.00 -3.84 3.28
CA ILE A 211 -5.83 -5.05 3.28
C ILE A 211 -5.59 -5.85 1.98
N PRO A 212 -5.47 -7.19 2.04
CA PRO A 212 -5.28 -8.02 0.86
C PRO A 212 -6.34 -7.75 -0.21
N THR A 213 -5.87 -7.38 -1.40
CA THR A 213 -6.72 -7.08 -2.55
C THR A 213 -6.21 -7.83 -3.79
N VAL A 214 -7.10 -8.55 -4.46
CA VAL A 214 -6.83 -9.28 -5.71
C VAL A 214 -7.70 -8.78 -6.85
N GLY A 215 -7.26 -8.97 -8.09
CA GLY A 215 -8.14 -8.87 -9.25
C GLY A 215 -8.93 -10.17 -9.42
N ARG A 216 -10.23 -10.05 -9.76
CA ARG A 216 -11.07 -11.20 -10.12
C ARG A 216 -12.01 -10.83 -11.26
N VAL A 217 -12.14 -11.72 -12.24
CA VAL A 217 -13.16 -11.62 -13.30
C VAL A 217 -14.34 -12.46 -12.88
N LEU A 218 -15.51 -11.83 -12.75
CA LEU A 218 -16.76 -12.48 -12.38
C LEU A 218 -17.64 -12.66 -13.60
N ASN A 219 -18.38 -13.76 -13.65
CA ASN A 219 -19.54 -13.90 -14.50
C ASN A 219 -20.73 -13.19 -13.83
N LEU A 220 -21.22 -12.10 -14.42
CA LEU A 220 -22.31 -11.29 -13.87
C LEU A 220 -23.61 -12.09 -13.69
N THR A 221 -23.84 -13.13 -14.49
CA THR A 221 -25.00 -14.01 -14.37
C THR A 221 -24.83 -14.94 -13.18
N SER A 222 -23.84 -15.84 -13.21
CA SER A 222 -23.71 -16.92 -12.23
C SER A 222 -23.09 -16.48 -10.90
N ASP A 223 -22.12 -15.55 -10.92
CA ASP A 223 -21.39 -15.14 -9.72
C ASP A 223 -22.05 -13.97 -8.98
N LEU A 224 -22.98 -13.24 -9.63
CA LEU A 224 -23.65 -12.09 -9.04
C LEU A 224 -25.18 -12.16 -9.13
N MET A 225 -25.76 -12.14 -10.34
CA MET A 225 -27.22 -12.03 -10.50
C MET A 225 -27.98 -13.20 -9.86
N GLU A 226 -27.46 -14.43 -9.99
CA GLU A 226 -28.04 -15.63 -9.37
C GLU A 226 -27.84 -15.68 -7.85
N THR A 227 -26.77 -15.07 -7.33
CA THR A 227 -26.44 -15.02 -5.90
C THR A 227 -26.92 -13.74 -5.21
N ALA A 228 -27.54 -12.82 -5.94
CA ALA A 228 -27.91 -11.50 -5.45
C ALA A 228 -29.08 -11.56 -4.46
N ASP A 229 -29.03 -10.72 -3.43
CA ASP A 229 -30.23 -10.38 -2.67
C ASP A 229 -31.25 -9.65 -3.55
N GLU A 230 -32.51 -9.62 -3.12
CA GLU A 230 -33.61 -9.01 -3.89
C GLU A 230 -33.27 -7.57 -4.32
N THR A 231 -32.70 -6.79 -3.40
CA THR A 231 -32.34 -5.40 -3.65
C THR A 231 -31.32 -5.25 -4.78
N LEU A 232 -30.23 -6.03 -4.77
CA LEU A 232 -29.23 -5.97 -5.83
C LEU A 232 -29.78 -6.55 -7.14
N LYS A 233 -30.52 -7.66 -7.06
CA LYS A 233 -31.07 -8.40 -8.20
C LYS A 233 -31.99 -7.53 -9.05
N ASP A 234 -32.84 -6.71 -8.40
CA ASP A 234 -33.75 -5.78 -9.07
C ASP A 234 -33.04 -4.67 -9.87
N THR A 235 -31.73 -4.48 -9.66
CA THR A 235 -30.94 -3.48 -10.41
C THR A 235 -30.29 -4.03 -11.69
N PHE A 236 -30.44 -5.33 -11.97
CA PHE A 236 -29.91 -5.95 -13.18
C PHE A 236 -30.81 -5.71 -14.39
N PHE A 237 -30.19 -5.56 -15.56
CA PHE A 237 -30.89 -5.40 -16.82
C PHE A 237 -29.98 -5.81 -18.00
N TYR A 238 -30.58 -5.98 -19.17
CA TYR A 238 -29.84 -6.17 -20.42
C TYR A 238 -29.70 -4.84 -21.15
N SER A 239 -28.48 -4.51 -21.59
CA SER A 239 -28.25 -3.35 -22.44
C SER A 239 -28.88 -3.53 -23.84
N PRO A 240 -29.04 -2.46 -24.64
CA PRO A 240 -29.55 -2.56 -26.01
C PRO A 240 -28.76 -3.50 -26.94
N VAL A 241 -27.53 -3.85 -26.57
CA VAL A 241 -26.67 -4.78 -27.31
C VAL A 241 -26.57 -6.16 -26.65
N GLY A 242 -27.45 -6.45 -25.67
CA GLY A 242 -27.56 -7.76 -25.02
C GLY A 242 -26.54 -8.05 -23.92
N ASN A 243 -25.77 -7.06 -23.45
CA ASN A 243 -24.85 -7.27 -22.32
C ASN A 243 -25.60 -7.25 -21.00
N VAL A 244 -25.18 -8.09 -20.04
CA VAL A 244 -25.69 -8.05 -18.67
C VAL A 244 -25.11 -6.83 -17.95
N CYS A 245 -25.98 -6.04 -17.34
CA CYS A 245 -25.61 -4.82 -16.61
C CYS A 245 -26.30 -4.77 -15.25
N PHE A 246 -25.72 -4.01 -14.32
CA PHE A 246 -26.39 -3.63 -13.07
C PHE A 246 -26.10 -2.19 -12.68
N VAL A 247 -27.05 -1.54 -12.01
CA VAL A 247 -26.90 -0.17 -11.49
C VAL A 247 -26.41 -0.16 -10.03
N SER A 248 -26.86 -1.12 -9.21
CA SER A 248 -26.73 -1.09 -7.75
C SER A 248 -27.36 0.16 -7.11
N LEU A 249 -27.09 0.41 -5.83
CA LEU A 249 -27.57 1.56 -5.07
C LEU A 249 -26.42 2.22 -4.32
N CYS A 250 -26.12 3.48 -4.68
CA CYS A 250 -25.07 4.28 -4.06
C CYS A 250 -25.32 5.78 -4.26
N LYS A 251 -24.58 6.63 -3.54
CA LYS A 251 -24.78 8.10 -3.56
C LYS A 251 -24.30 8.75 -4.85
N TYR A 252 -23.23 8.23 -5.46
CA TYR A 252 -22.61 8.80 -6.65
C TYR A 252 -22.60 7.78 -7.78
N TYR A 253 -23.12 8.20 -8.94
CA TYR A 253 -23.00 7.49 -10.21
C TYR A 253 -23.66 6.10 -10.27
N CYS A 254 -24.51 5.72 -9.32
CA CYS A 254 -25.43 4.59 -9.46
C CYS A 254 -26.69 5.04 -10.21
N MET A 255 -26.58 5.18 -11.54
CA MET A 255 -27.67 5.50 -12.45
C MET A 255 -27.49 4.76 -13.78
N THR A 256 -28.56 4.58 -14.57
CA THR A 256 -28.53 3.78 -15.81
C THR A 256 -27.43 4.18 -16.79
N GLY A 257 -27.19 5.49 -16.97
CA GLY A 257 -26.12 6.00 -17.84
C GLY A 257 -24.69 5.70 -17.36
N MET A 258 -24.54 5.22 -16.13
CA MET A 258 -23.27 4.90 -15.46
C MET A 258 -23.23 3.46 -14.95
N ALA A 259 -24.15 2.61 -15.43
CA ALA A 259 -24.27 1.21 -15.04
C ALA A 259 -23.00 0.41 -15.33
N ILE A 260 -22.77 -0.65 -14.56
CA ILE A 260 -21.66 -1.58 -14.76
C ILE A 260 -22.15 -2.69 -15.68
N CYS A 261 -21.54 -2.81 -16.86
CA CYS A 261 -21.93 -3.78 -17.88
C CYS A 261 -20.80 -4.75 -18.22
N GLY A 262 -21.13 -6.03 -18.38
CA GLY A 262 -20.22 -7.07 -18.86
C GLY A 262 -19.98 -7.03 -20.37
N LYS A 263 -19.22 -8.01 -20.87
CA LYS A 263 -19.01 -8.25 -22.31
C LYS A 263 -18.95 -9.77 -22.63
N PRO A 264 -20.08 -10.43 -22.92
CA PRO A 264 -21.45 -9.94 -22.68
C PRO A 264 -21.80 -9.94 -21.19
N ASP A 265 -21.27 -10.87 -20.41
CA ASP A 265 -21.59 -11.12 -19.01
C ASP A 265 -20.34 -11.16 -18.10
N GLN A 266 -19.12 -11.04 -18.63
CA GLN A 266 -17.92 -11.00 -17.79
C GLN A 266 -17.58 -9.58 -17.32
N LYS A 267 -17.22 -9.44 -16.04
CA LYS A 267 -16.80 -8.18 -15.44
C LYS A 267 -15.61 -8.38 -14.50
N GLU A 268 -14.50 -7.73 -14.85
CA GLU A 268 -13.36 -7.59 -13.95
C GLU A 268 -13.70 -6.64 -12.78
N GLY A 269 -13.10 -6.87 -11.62
CA GLY A 269 -13.09 -5.93 -10.50
C GLY A 269 -12.00 -6.27 -9.49
N SER A 270 -11.83 -5.38 -8.52
CA SER A 270 -10.98 -5.63 -7.36
C SER A 270 -11.81 -6.30 -6.29
N LEU A 271 -11.25 -7.34 -5.69
CA LEU A 271 -11.84 -8.05 -4.58
C LEU A 271 -10.90 -7.91 -3.39
N GLN A 272 -11.33 -7.13 -2.40
CA GLN A 272 -10.61 -6.89 -1.16
C GLN A 272 -11.19 -7.76 -0.06
N MET A 273 -10.33 -8.34 0.76
CA MET A 273 -10.75 -9.16 1.90
C MET A 273 -11.59 -8.32 2.88
N PHE A 274 -12.78 -8.77 3.28
CA PHE A 274 -13.54 -8.11 4.33
C PHE A 274 -13.18 -8.73 5.68
N ILE A 275 -12.78 -7.90 6.63
CA ILE A 275 -12.39 -8.33 7.96
C ILE A 275 -13.59 -8.14 8.87
N SER A 276 -14.37 -9.21 9.03
CA SER A 276 -15.47 -9.31 9.99
C SER A 276 -15.02 -10.11 11.19
N HIS A 277 -14.70 -9.44 12.29
CA HIS A 277 -14.45 -10.02 13.60
C HIS A 277 -15.44 -9.44 14.63
N PRO A 278 -15.88 -10.13 15.69
CA PRO A 278 -16.60 -9.52 16.82
C PRO A 278 -15.93 -8.27 17.42
N HIS A 279 -14.64 -8.04 17.13
CA HIS A 279 -13.88 -6.83 17.50
C HIS A 279 -13.72 -5.81 16.36
N THR A 280 -14.66 -5.77 15.40
CA THR A 280 -14.67 -4.79 14.31
C THR A 280 -15.45 -3.53 14.67
N PRO A 281 -14.90 -2.64 15.51
CA PRO A 281 -14.96 -1.25 15.13
C PRO A 281 -13.61 -0.89 14.51
N PHE A 282 -13.63 -0.43 13.27
CA PHE A 282 -12.52 0.39 12.80
C PHE A 282 -12.52 1.66 13.65
N ARG A 283 -11.43 1.92 14.38
CA ARG A 283 -11.20 3.25 14.94
C ARG A 283 -10.91 4.18 13.78
N ARG A 284 -11.87 5.03 13.48
CA ARG A 284 -11.78 6.02 12.42
C ARG A 284 -11.44 7.37 13.02
N VAL A 285 -10.31 7.94 12.61
CA VAL A 285 -9.92 9.30 12.98
C VAL A 285 -9.92 10.18 11.73
N THR A 286 -10.48 11.37 11.84
CA THR A 286 -10.39 12.38 10.79
C THR A 286 -8.93 12.76 10.56
N SER A 287 -8.48 12.68 9.31
CA SER A 287 -7.13 13.09 8.96
C SER A 287 -6.94 14.58 9.31
N PRO A 288 -5.86 14.97 10.00
CA PRO A 288 -5.56 16.39 10.21
C PRO A 288 -5.24 17.12 8.89
N TYR A 289 -4.83 16.37 7.85
CA TYR A 289 -4.63 16.86 6.49
C TYR A 289 -5.85 16.61 5.60
N ARG A 290 -7.04 16.43 6.19
CA ARG A 290 -8.29 16.38 5.43
C ARG A 290 -8.44 17.66 4.60
N ARG A 291 -8.66 17.51 3.29
CA ARG A 291 -8.99 18.62 2.39
C ARG A 291 -10.35 19.23 2.73
N THR A 292 -10.72 20.33 2.07
CA THR A 292 -11.94 21.08 2.42
C THR A 292 -13.24 20.44 1.96
N TYR A 293 -13.17 19.62 0.91
CA TYR A 293 -14.34 19.04 0.20
C TYR A 293 -15.32 20.14 -0.27
N SER A 294 -14.79 21.27 -0.72
CA SER A 294 -15.59 22.42 -1.17
C SER A 294 -15.05 23.00 -2.46
N LYS A 295 -15.97 23.25 -3.42
CA LYS A 295 -15.67 23.95 -4.67
C LYS A 295 -15.39 25.45 -4.47
N LYS A 296 -15.85 26.03 -3.35
CA LYS A 296 -15.70 27.46 -3.02
C LYS A 296 -14.44 27.72 -2.21
N LYS A 297 -14.30 27.03 -1.07
CA LYS A 297 -13.11 27.12 -0.21
C LYS A 297 -12.20 25.94 -0.53
N GLN A 298 -11.32 26.08 -1.50
CA GLN A 298 -10.52 24.96 -2.01
C GLN A 298 -9.22 24.70 -1.23
N LYS A 299 -8.76 25.67 -0.43
CA LYS A 299 -7.57 25.53 0.42
C LYS A 299 -7.93 25.37 1.89
N ALA A 300 -7.42 24.30 2.49
CA ALA A 300 -7.45 24.05 3.93
C ALA A 300 -6.40 24.89 4.67
N GLU A 301 -6.43 24.88 6.00
CA GLU A 301 -5.45 25.60 6.84
C GLU A 301 -4.03 25.07 6.58
N TRP A 302 -3.85 23.74 6.55
CA TRP A 302 -2.56 23.09 6.30
C TRP A 302 -2.00 23.34 4.89
N GLN A 303 -2.83 23.72 3.90
CA GLN A 303 -2.36 24.11 2.56
C GLN A 303 -1.85 25.55 2.50
N GLN A 304 -2.08 26.34 3.56
CA GLN A 304 -1.77 27.77 3.60
C GLN A 304 -0.73 28.11 4.67
N ASP A 305 -0.66 27.31 5.73
CA ASP A 305 0.23 27.53 6.87
C ASP A 305 1.29 26.42 6.96
N ASN A 306 2.54 26.75 6.64
CA ASN A 306 3.67 25.81 6.75
C ASN A 306 3.99 25.42 8.20
N THR A 307 3.51 26.16 9.19
CA THR A 307 3.68 25.85 10.62
C THR A 307 2.55 24.98 11.17
N TYR A 308 1.57 24.59 10.32
CA TYR A 308 0.38 23.86 10.72
C TYR A 308 0.71 22.61 11.54
N CYS A 309 1.60 21.74 11.04
CA CYS A 309 1.92 20.52 11.76
C CYS A 309 2.53 20.78 13.13
N GLN A 310 3.50 21.70 13.19
CA GLN A 310 4.16 22.05 14.45
C GLN A 310 3.12 22.52 15.47
N ARG A 311 2.30 23.50 15.09
CA ARG A 311 1.36 24.16 15.98
C ARG A 311 0.16 23.28 16.36
N ARG A 312 -0.39 22.52 15.41
CA ARG A 312 -1.66 21.77 15.60
C ARG A 312 -1.44 20.33 16.04
N LEU A 313 -0.40 19.68 15.54
CA LEU A 313 -0.20 18.24 15.73
C LEU A 313 0.86 17.92 16.78
N ILE A 314 1.96 18.67 16.79
CA ILE A 314 3.14 18.36 17.61
C ILE A 314 3.12 19.09 18.95
N THR A 315 3.03 20.42 18.96
CA THR A 315 3.10 21.22 20.20
C THR A 315 1.82 21.17 21.02
N ASN A 316 0.72 20.76 20.41
CA ASN A 316 -0.56 20.59 21.10
C ASN A 316 -0.54 19.26 21.86
N ALA A 317 -0.31 19.29 23.18
CA ALA A 317 -0.25 18.07 24.00
C ALA A 317 -1.54 17.23 24.00
N SER A 318 -2.69 17.83 23.66
CA SER A 318 -3.97 17.12 23.51
C SER A 318 -4.14 16.45 22.15
N SER A 319 -3.24 16.72 21.19
CA SER A 319 -3.24 16.08 19.88
C SER A 319 -2.80 14.61 20.01
N PRO A 320 -3.52 13.65 19.39
CA PRO A 320 -3.09 12.25 19.36
C PRO A 320 -1.83 12.02 18.51
N PHE A 321 -1.41 13.04 17.75
CA PHE A 321 -0.19 13.04 16.95
C PHE A 321 1.03 13.61 17.69
N SER A 322 0.86 14.14 18.90
CA SER A 322 1.96 14.77 19.65
C SER A 322 2.94 13.76 20.25
N LYS A 323 2.53 12.49 20.37
CA LYS A 323 3.27 11.40 21.01
C LYS A 323 2.96 10.06 20.34
N GLY A 324 3.83 9.08 20.54
CA GLY A 324 3.63 7.73 20.02
C GLY A 324 3.89 7.63 18.51
N ARG A 325 3.15 6.75 17.83
CA ARG A 325 3.39 6.43 16.41
C ARG A 325 2.48 7.14 15.41
N MET A 326 1.37 7.74 15.85
CA MET A 326 0.31 8.17 14.94
C MET A 326 0.75 9.24 13.93
N LEU A 327 1.71 10.11 14.30
CA LEU A 327 2.31 11.05 13.36
C LEU A 327 3.17 10.36 12.28
N LEU A 328 3.93 9.33 12.66
CA LEU A 328 4.73 8.55 11.72
C LEU A 328 3.82 7.76 10.77
N ASP A 329 2.73 7.19 11.28
CA ASP A 329 1.71 6.52 10.47
C ASP A 329 1.06 7.49 9.47
N LEU A 330 0.77 8.74 9.87
CA LEU A 330 0.28 9.78 8.97
C LEU A 330 1.29 10.10 7.86
N ILE A 331 2.58 10.16 8.21
CA ILE A 331 3.65 10.42 7.24
C ILE A 331 3.78 9.24 6.27
N ASP A 332 3.83 8.00 6.74
CA ASP A 332 3.89 6.82 5.89
C ASP A 332 2.69 6.75 4.93
N LEU A 333 1.49 7.03 5.44
CA LEU A 333 0.29 7.06 4.63
C LEU A 333 0.35 8.18 3.57
N SER A 334 0.89 9.35 3.91
CA SER A 334 1.11 10.43 2.95
C SER A 334 2.14 10.10 1.87
N VAL A 335 3.16 9.30 2.20
CA VAL A 335 4.15 8.80 1.22
C VAL A 335 3.49 7.83 0.27
N LEU A 336 2.72 6.86 0.78
CA LEU A 336 1.94 5.94 -0.04
C LEU A 336 0.98 6.71 -0.96
N ASP A 337 0.20 7.64 -0.40
CA ASP A 337 -0.78 8.43 -1.12
C ASP A 337 -0.12 9.31 -2.19
N PHE A 338 1.05 9.91 -1.92
CA PHE A 338 1.77 10.73 -2.89
C PHE A 338 2.26 9.88 -4.07
N LEU A 339 2.85 8.71 -3.81
CA LEU A 339 3.35 7.81 -4.86
C LEU A 339 2.27 7.34 -5.82
N MET A 340 1.02 7.25 -5.35
CA MET A 340 -0.12 6.89 -6.18
C MET A 340 -1.03 8.08 -6.51
N GLY A 341 -0.70 9.31 -6.14
CA GLY A 341 -1.54 10.48 -6.40
C GLY A 341 -2.93 10.46 -5.75
N ASN A 342 -3.10 9.78 -4.60
CA ASN A 342 -4.39 9.72 -3.89
C ASN A 342 -4.65 10.98 -3.06
N GLN A 343 -5.59 11.80 -3.50
CA GLN A 343 -5.96 13.05 -2.83
C GLN A 343 -7.08 12.90 -1.79
N ASP A 344 -7.72 11.73 -1.71
CA ASP A 344 -8.98 11.53 -0.97
C ASP A 344 -8.80 10.98 0.46
N ARG A 345 -7.59 11.13 1.03
CA ARG A 345 -7.28 10.69 2.41
C ARG A 345 -7.92 11.57 3.47
N HIS A 346 -9.23 11.47 3.65
CA HIS A 346 -9.97 12.26 4.62
C HIS A 346 -10.11 11.62 6.01
N HIS A 347 -9.89 10.31 6.13
CA HIS A 347 -9.79 9.60 7.39
C HIS A 347 -8.54 8.71 7.42
N MET A 348 -8.12 8.36 8.63
CA MET A 348 -7.20 7.28 8.93
C MET A 348 -7.99 6.23 9.69
N ASP A 349 -7.96 5.00 9.20
CA ASP A 349 -8.61 3.86 9.84
C ASP A 349 -7.57 3.03 10.59
N ALA A 350 -7.98 2.38 11.66
CA ALA A 350 -7.20 1.39 12.38
C ALA A 350 -8.12 0.32 12.94
N PHE A 351 -7.61 -0.89 13.19
CA PHE A 351 -8.36 -1.87 13.97
C PHE A 351 -8.43 -1.41 15.43
N ASP A 352 -9.60 -1.56 16.05
CA ASP A 352 -9.71 -1.44 17.49
C ASP A 352 -9.14 -2.70 18.14
N PHE A 353 -8.16 -2.52 19.04
CA PHE A 353 -7.55 -3.58 19.83
C PHE A 353 -7.91 -3.45 21.33
N GLY A 354 -9.04 -2.81 21.65
CA GLY A 354 -9.48 -2.52 23.01
C GLY A 354 -8.54 -1.54 23.71
N ASP A 355 -7.93 -1.99 24.80
CA ASP A 355 -7.04 -1.18 25.65
C ASP A 355 -5.63 -0.98 25.09
N VAL A 356 -5.31 -1.59 23.94
CA VAL A 356 -4.03 -1.37 23.26
C VAL A 356 -3.96 0.08 22.77
N LYS A 357 -2.96 0.81 23.28
CA LYS A 357 -2.75 2.23 22.95
C LYS A 357 -1.90 2.45 21.71
N ASP A 358 -0.94 1.55 21.47
CA ASP A 358 -0.04 1.60 20.33
C ASP A 358 -0.50 0.62 19.24
N TYR A 359 -1.29 1.13 18.30
CA TYR A 359 -1.74 0.37 17.12
C TYR A 359 -1.48 1.13 15.83
N SER A 360 -1.29 0.39 14.73
CA SER A 360 -1.03 0.96 13.41
C SER A 360 -2.30 1.38 12.68
N SER A 361 -2.21 2.45 11.90
CA SER A 361 -3.21 2.72 10.86
C SER A 361 -3.24 1.64 9.77
N VAL A 362 -4.40 1.43 9.18
CA VAL A 362 -4.66 0.50 8.09
C VAL A 362 -4.85 1.30 6.80
N HIS A 363 -4.18 0.89 5.74
CA HIS A 363 -4.16 1.59 4.46
C HIS A 363 -5.31 1.13 3.56
N VAL A 364 -6.51 1.67 3.77
CA VAL A 364 -7.75 1.37 3.02
C VAL A 364 -8.17 2.51 2.09
N ASP A 365 -9.31 2.40 1.39
CA ASP A 365 -9.90 3.47 0.56
C ASP A 365 -8.90 4.07 -0.46
N ASN A 366 -8.26 3.19 -1.25
CA ASN A 366 -7.24 3.57 -2.23
C ASN A 366 -7.81 3.65 -3.67
N GLY A 367 -9.13 3.58 -3.83
CA GLY A 367 -9.81 3.60 -5.13
C GLY A 367 -9.59 4.88 -5.94
N ARG A 368 -9.13 5.97 -5.33
CA ARG A 368 -8.83 7.25 -5.99
C ARG A 368 -7.33 7.51 -6.21
N GLY A 369 -6.48 6.50 -6.06
CA GLY A 369 -5.09 6.54 -6.56
C GLY A 369 -5.02 6.34 -8.08
N PHE A 370 -3.82 6.51 -8.66
CA PHE A 370 -3.46 6.35 -10.07
C PHE A 370 -4.42 7.05 -11.03
N GLY A 371 -4.90 8.25 -10.66
CA GLY A 371 -5.82 9.02 -11.49
C GLY A 371 -5.14 9.88 -12.55
N ARG A 372 -3.84 10.18 -12.39
CA ARG A 372 -3.05 11.02 -13.29
C ARG A 372 -1.62 10.50 -13.40
N SER A 373 -1.14 10.23 -14.60
CA SER A 373 0.28 9.89 -14.84
C SER A 373 1.17 11.10 -15.18
N ASP A 374 0.56 12.26 -15.44
CA ASP A 374 1.19 13.49 -15.91
C ASP A 374 1.23 14.61 -14.83
N PHE A 375 0.74 14.33 -13.63
CA PHE A 375 0.58 15.32 -12.57
C PHE A 375 0.89 14.75 -11.18
N ASP A 376 1.82 15.42 -10.50
CA ASP A 376 2.18 15.15 -9.11
C ASP A 376 1.58 16.22 -8.19
N ASP A 377 0.75 15.81 -7.22
CA ASP A 377 0.19 16.71 -6.22
C ASP A 377 1.07 16.77 -4.97
N PHE A 378 1.93 17.79 -4.90
CA PHE A 378 2.80 18.04 -3.76
C PHE A 378 2.08 18.40 -2.46
N ASP A 379 0.78 18.74 -2.50
CA ASP A 379 0.01 18.94 -1.26
C ASP A 379 -0.12 17.62 -0.47
N ILE A 380 -0.12 16.47 -1.15
CA ILE A 380 -0.28 15.16 -0.49
C ILE A 380 0.89 14.87 0.45
N ILE A 381 2.11 15.23 0.06
CA ILE A 381 3.33 14.95 0.85
C ILE A 381 3.58 15.98 1.95
N LEU A 382 2.72 17.00 2.11
CA LEU A 382 2.89 18.04 3.12
C LEU A 382 3.04 17.56 4.58
N PRO A 383 2.45 16.42 5.03
CA PRO A 383 2.75 15.89 6.36
C PRO A 383 4.23 15.61 6.58
N LEU A 384 4.91 14.97 5.61
CA LEU A 384 6.35 14.76 5.68
C LEU A 384 7.10 16.10 5.74
N VAL A 385 6.59 17.09 4.99
CA VAL A 385 7.21 18.42 4.85
C VAL A 385 7.13 19.27 6.10
N GLN A 386 5.91 19.45 6.60
CA GLN A 386 5.59 20.42 7.64
C GLN A 386 5.89 19.91 9.03
N CYS A 387 5.78 18.60 9.25
CA CYS A 387 5.95 18.03 10.57
C CYS A 387 7.41 18.00 11.00
N GLU A 388 8.36 18.13 10.05
CA GLU A 388 9.79 18.01 10.30
C GLU A 388 10.08 16.82 11.26
N ALA A 389 9.27 15.75 11.21
CA ALA A 389 9.31 14.68 12.22
C ALA A 389 10.71 14.05 12.24
N LEU A 390 11.36 14.03 11.08
CA LEU A 390 12.77 13.69 10.91
C LEU A 390 13.70 14.64 11.68
N ARG A 391 13.52 15.97 11.62
CA ARG A 391 14.30 16.93 12.41
C ARG A 391 14.09 16.74 13.92
N GLN A 392 12.86 16.49 14.37
CA GLN A 392 12.56 16.32 15.79
C GLN A 392 13.06 14.99 16.34
N SER A 393 12.94 13.93 15.55
CA SER A 393 13.65 12.67 15.77
C SER A 393 15.14 12.95 16.00
N LEU A 394 15.78 13.71 15.11
CA LEU A 394 17.20 14.10 15.21
C LEU A 394 17.53 15.09 16.36
N SER A 395 16.53 15.65 17.07
CA SER A 395 16.77 16.72 18.05
C SER A 395 17.15 16.22 19.44
N ALA A 396 16.82 14.96 19.77
CA ALA A 396 17.17 14.31 21.03
C ALA A 396 18.62 13.76 21.05
N ASP A 397 19.35 13.94 19.95
CA ASP A 397 20.72 13.50 19.81
C ASP A 397 21.69 14.48 20.54
N PRO A 398 22.68 13.97 21.31
CA PRO A 398 23.61 14.80 22.08
C PRO A 398 24.42 15.83 21.28
N VAL A 399 24.46 15.75 19.94
CA VAL A 399 25.19 16.71 19.08
C VAL A 399 24.28 17.51 18.15
N SER A 400 23.02 17.72 18.52
CA SER A 400 22.08 18.60 17.81
C SER A 400 22.61 20.06 17.66
N PRO A 401 22.38 20.74 16.51
CA PRO A 401 21.61 20.30 15.34
C PRO A 401 22.39 19.37 14.42
N VAL A 402 21.82 18.19 14.15
CA VAL A 402 22.43 17.13 13.31
C VAL A 402 22.40 17.49 11.81
N LEU A 403 21.42 18.28 11.36
CA LEU A 403 21.30 18.77 9.98
C LEU A 403 21.14 20.28 9.94
N ALA A 404 21.84 20.95 9.02
CA ALA A 404 21.62 22.37 8.75
C ALA A 404 20.26 22.58 8.05
N THR A 405 19.53 23.63 8.43
CA THR A 405 18.14 23.96 8.00
C THR A 405 17.91 23.89 6.49
N LYS A 406 18.92 24.24 5.67
CA LYS A 406 18.87 24.16 4.19
C LYS A 406 18.67 22.74 3.65
N HIS A 407 19.04 21.70 4.40
CA HIS A 407 18.86 20.30 4.03
C HIS A 407 17.46 19.78 4.37
N LEU A 408 16.82 20.31 5.43
CA LEU A 408 15.43 20.01 5.78
C LEU A 408 14.44 20.58 4.75
N VAL A 409 14.72 21.79 4.25
CA VAL A 409 13.96 22.42 3.15
C VAL A 409 14.10 21.65 1.82
N ALA A 410 15.16 20.85 1.65
CA ALA A 410 15.42 20.06 0.45
C ALA A 410 14.77 18.66 0.47
N VAL A 411 14.61 18.06 1.66
CA VAL A 411 13.88 16.79 1.91
C VAL A 411 12.45 16.87 1.39
N ASN A 412 11.85 18.06 1.48
CA ASN A 412 10.46 18.32 1.18
C ASN A 412 10.11 18.39 -0.31
N ARG A 413 11.11 18.38 -1.21
CA ARG A 413 10.92 18.63 -2.64
C ARG A 413 10.94 17.36 -3.49
N ARG A 414 11.55 16.25 -3.05
CA ARG A 414 11.99 15.18 -3.98
C ARG A 414 12.14 13.82 -3.29
N LEU A 415 11.08 13.01 -3.29
CA LEU A 415 11.06 11.64 -2.76
C LEU A 415 12.06 10.69 -3.47
N GLU A 416 12.49 10.99 -4.70
CA GLU A 416 13.57 10.27 -5.42
C GLU A 416 14.99 10.68 -4.97
N ILE A 417 15.14 11.83 -4.29
CA ILE A 417 16.37 12.29 -3.62
C ILE A 417 16.43 11.82 -2.15
N ILE A 418 15.31 11.39 -1.56
CA ILE A 418 15.25 10.91 -0.17
C ILE A 418 16.09 9.65 0.01
N LEU A 419 16.01 8.71 -0.94
CA LEU A 419 16.92 7.56 -0.98
C LEU A 419 18.37 7.97 -1.35
N PHE A 420 18.60 9.25 -1.66
CA PHE A 420 19.86 9.81 -2.11
C PHE A 420 20.58 10.79 -1.18
N GLU A 421 20.02 11.22 -0.07
CA GLU A 421 20.84 11.91 0.94
C GLU A 421 21.01 11.10 2.21
N LEU A 422 20.09 10.17 2.44
CA LEU A 422 20.11 9.25 3.57
C LEU A 422 21.46 8.53 3.71
N ALA A 423 22.18 8.23 2.63
CA ALA A 423 23.55 7.70 2.75
C ALA A 423 24.71 8.49 2.18
N LYS A 424 24.49 9.70 1.69
CA LYS A 424 25.56 10.67 1.74
C LYS A 424 25.85 10.96 3.22
N CYS A 425 24.82 10.95 4.08
CA CYS A 425 24.92 11.07 5.53
C CYS A 425 25.59 9.87 6.22
N ILE A 426 25.12 8.64 6.00
CA ILE A 426 25.73 7.43 6.61
C ILE A 426 27.21 7.35 6.33
N LEU A 427 27.61 7.71 5.13
CA LEU A 427 28.98 7.51 4.68
C LEU A 427 29.82 8.80 4.90
N LYS A 428 29.24 9.88 5.42
CA LYS A 428 29.94 11.05 6.01
C LYS A 428 30.13 10.89 7.53
N ALA A 429 29.35 10.00 8.16
CA ALA A 429 29.50 9.52 9.53
C ALA A 429 30.33 8.22 9.60
N GLU A 430 31.26 8.00 8.66
CA GLU A 430 32.11 6.80 8.56
C GLU A 430 31.36 5.44 8.57
N GLY A 431 30.08 5.42 8.22
CA GLY A 431 29.24 4.22 8.25
C GLY A 431 28.46 4.01 9.54
N ASP A 432 28.41 4.98 10.46
CA ASP A 432 27.59 4.90 11.68
C ASP A 432 26.17 5.45 11.48
N TYR A 433 25.31 4.56 10.99
CA TYR A 433 23.91 4.80 10.73
C TYR A 433 23.04 4.83 12.00
N LYS A 434 23.56 4.41 13.17
CA LYS A 434 22.82 4.44 14.46
C LYS A 434 22.40 5.86 14.83
N ALA A 435 23.07 6.85 14.25
CA ALA A 435 22.82 8.28 14.41
C ALA A 435 21.75 8.85 13.44
N VAL A 436 21.08 8.02 12.62
CA VAL A 436 20.28 8.51 11.46
C VAL A 436 18.80 8.10 11.47
N LEU A 437 18.39 7.00 12.12
CA LEU A 437 16.99 6.53 12.12
C LEU A 437 16.47 6.28 13.53
N ILE A 438 15.26 6.76 13.84
CA ILE A 438 14.58 6.53 15.13
C ILE A 438 13.12 6.14 14.89
N GLN A 439 12.57 5.30 15.78
CA GLN A 439 11.31 4.57 15.60
C GLN A 439 10.07 5.18 16.26
N ARG A 440 10.24 6.10 17.22
CA ARG A 440 9.14 6.73 17.98
C ARG A 440 9.46 8.19 18.29
N MET A 441 8.43 9.03 18.33
CA MET A 441 8.58 10.46 18.66
C MET A 441 8.65 10.66 20.19
N PRO A 442 9.73 11.27 20.74
CA PRO A 442 9.87 11.53 22.16
C PRO A 442 9.00 12.72 22.62
N MET A 443 8.74 12.81 23.93
CA MET A 443 7.96 13.90 24.53
C MET A 443 8.72 15.24 24.50
N LEU A 444 8.14 16.29 23.94
CA LEU A 444 8.75 17.64 23.85
C LEU A 444 8.70 18.49 25.14
N HIS A 445 8.42 17.91 26.31
CA HIS A 445 8.17 18.69 27.54
C HIS A 445 9.00 18.33 28.77
N GLU A 446 10.06 17.53 28.67
CA GLU A 446 11.04 17.39 29.74
C GLU A 446 12.39 17.91 29.27
N GLY A 447 12.60 19.23 29.38
CA GLY A 447 13.86 19.85 28.96
C GLY A 447 14.02 21.34 29.22
N MET A 448 13.04 22.01 29.83
CA MET A 448 13.23 23.35 30.38
C MET A 448 12.66 23.43 31.79
N ALA A 449 13.28 22.68 32.70
CA ALA A 449 13.20 22.97 34.13
C ALA A 449 14.54 22.58 34.78
N THR A 450 15.28 23.58 35.23
CA THR A 450 16.51 23.55 36.06
C THR A 450 17.76 22.99 35.37
N LYS A 451 18.90 23.67 35.25
CA LYS A 451 19.52 24.83 35.93
C LYS A 451 20.10 25.80 34.92
#